data_AF-A0A7W5GX68-F1
#
_entry.id   AF-A0A7W5GX68-F1
#
_cell.length_a   1.000
_cell.length_b   1.000
_cell.length_c   1.000
_cell.angle_alpha   90.00
_cell.angle_beta   90.00
_cell.angle_gamma   90.00
#
_symmetry.space_group_name_H-M   'P 1'
#
loop_
_entity.id
_entity.type
_entity.pdbx_description
1 polymer ?
#
loop_
_entity_poly.entity_id
_entity_poly.type
_entity_poly.pdbx_seq_one_letter_code
_entity_poly.pdbx_strand_id
1 'polypeptide(L)'
;MRVDLRILSFVTLIAGFGASAVQAQAVDRPRSPLADAQLTWQECQRLTGDNEARLACFDRWAQQQTLPAAAVPAAPPVLAETPPPTPVDASVPATRVVSVATTDGCRDRQYSSLSRFWELESGTDCGTFGFRGYRPLNVSLGVAAHDPETPTSPAPGRDGVDRPYQAQDMRIGLSLRTKLAQGLLTGDDPNKRDGLWFGYTQQSTWQVFNEELSRPFRTTDHEPEFMYSYPTDYKLPGGWRMRYTGLGLNHQSNGQDLPLSRSWNRIYLMAGADLDDRYIITGRIWKRISESGSVHIDPSKDDNPDIEDYIGRAEVKGIWNFNRDNQLGVTVRNNLRASGKGSIRLEWLKAIGDPARSNLRFHTQLFYGYGDTLIDYNKKRTVFMVGLSLVDF
;
A
#
# COMPACT_ATOMS: atom_id res chain seq x y z
N MET A 1 58.99 -40.02 -38.90
CA MET A 1 58.26 -39.78 -40.17
C MET A 1 57.66 -38.39 -40.06
N ARG A 2 58.25 -37.26 -40.50
CA ARG A 2 59.00 -36.90 -41.72
C ARG A 2 58.28 -37.34 -43.00
N VAL A 3 57.69 -36.37 -43.71
CA VAL A 3 57.86 -35.96 -45.14
C VAL A 3 57.01 -34.67 -45.28
N ASP A 4 57.54 -33.44 -45.35
CA ASP A 4 58.28 -32.72 -46.41
C ASP A 4 57.56 -32.60 -47.78
N LEU A 5 57.19 -31.37 -48.19
CA LEU A 5 57.61 -30.71 -49.44
C LEU A 5 57.00 -29.27 -49.51
N ARG A 6 57.74 -28.15 -49.47
CA ARG A 6 58.64 -27.55 -50.50
C ARG A 6 57.85 -27.15 -51.76
N ILE A 7 57.86 -25.93 -52.33
CA ILE A 7 58.92 -24.96 -52.72
C ILE A 7 58.11 -23.80 -53.41
N LEU A 8 58.43 -22.51 -53.38
CA LEU A 8 59.39 -21.82 -54.27
C LEU A 8 59.58 -20.35 -53.82
N SER A 9 60.83 -19.92 -53.86
CA SER A 9 61.35 -18.60 -53.53
C SER A 9 61.66 -17.80 -54.80
N PHE A 10 61.63 -16.47 -54.72
CA PHE A 10 62.50 -15.53 -55.44
C PHE A 10 62.64 -14.29 -54.51
N VAL A 11 63.77 -13.95 -53.87
CA VAL A 11 65.14 -13.57 -54.34
C VAL A 11 65.09 -12.30 -55.20
N THR A 12 65.80 -11.18 -54.97
CA THR A 12 66.58 -10.56 -53.88
C THR A 12 66.86 -9.09 -54.34
N LEU A 13 67.28 -8.17 -53.45
CA LEU A 13 68.55 -7.37 -53.51
C LEU A 13 68.28 -5.89 -53.93
N ILE A 14 68.86 -4.78 -53.43
CA ILE A 14 69.84 -4.40 -52.37
C ILE A 14 69.85 -2.85 -52.27
N ALA A 15 70.31 -2.32 -51.12
CA ALA A 15 70.90 -0.98 -50.82
C ALA A 15 70.06 0.30 -51.03
N GLY A 16 70.17 1.37 -50.22
CA GLY A 16 71.07 1.71 -49.12
C GLY A 16 70.91 3.20 -48.77
N PHE A 17 71.52 3.60 -47.64
CA PHE A 17 71.82 4.97 -47.17
C PHE A 17 70.70 5.88 -46.62
N GLY A 18 70.99 6.47 -45.46
CA GLY A 18 70.54 7.81 -45.10
C GLY A 18 69.85 7.93 -43.74
N ALA A 19 70.61 8.18 -42.68
CA ALA A 19 70.05 8.77 -41.47
C ALA A 19 69.79 10.27 -41.73
N SER A 20 68.53 10.68 -41.64
CA SER A 20 68.11 12.09 -41.60
C SER A 20 66.94 12.22 -40.65
N ALA A 21 67.16 12.84 -39.48
CA ALA A 21 66.08 13.31 -38.64
C ALA A 21 65.39 14.49 -39.34
N VAL A 22 64.12 14.31 -39.73
CA VAL A 22 63.27 15.38 -40.26
C VAL A 22 61.95 15.33 -39.49
N GLN A 23 61.70 16.37 -38.68
CA GLN A 23 60.36 16.67 -38.19
C GLN A 23 59.49 17.02 -39.39
N ALA A 24 58.45 16.22 -39.66
CA ALA A 24 57.46 16.51 -40.69
C ALA A 24 56.07 16.60 -40.06
N GLN A 25 55.41 17.70 -40.36
CA GLN A 25 54.13 18.17 -39.84
C GLN A 25 52.99 17.19 -40.14
N ALA A 26 51.97 17.19 -39.27
CA ALA A 26 50.74 16.44 -39.47
C ALA A 26 50.10 16.82 -40.81
N VAL A 27 49.96 15.83 -41.69
CA VAL A 27 49.20 15.95 -42.93
C VAL A 27 47.72 15.93 -42.56
N ASP A 28 47.04 17.05 -42.81
CA ASP A 28 45.59 17.15 -42.71
C ASP A 28 44.95 16.12 -43.66
N ARG A 29 44.30 15.10 -43.09
CA ARG A 29 43.43 14.21 -43.86
C ARG A 29 42.17 14.99 -44.21
N PRO A 30 41.66 14.92 -45.46
CA PRO A 30 40.38 15.53 -45.78
C PRO A 30 39.31 14.94 -44.87
N ARG A 31 38.49 15.81 -44.26
CA ARG A 31 37.35 15.41 -43.44
C ARG A 31 36.44 14.50 -44.25
N SER A 32 36.09 13.36 -43.67
CA SER A 32 35.06 12.48 -44.24
C SER A 32 33.75 13.26 -44.33
N PRO A 33 33.04 13.25 -45.47
CA PRO A 33 31.78 13.98 -45.64
C PRO A 33 30.63 13.44 -44.76
N LEU A 34 30.90 12.41 -43.93
CA LEU A 34 29.97 11.85 -42.94
C LEU A 34 30.15 12.45 -41.53
N ALA A 35 31.13 13.35 -41.32
CA ALA A 35 31.33 14.00 -40.03
C ALA A 35 30.36 15.18 -39.78
N ASP A 36 29.68 15.68 -40.82
CA ASP A 36 28.82 16.88 -40.75
C ASP A 36 27.31 16.58 -40.83
N ALA A 37 26.90 15.30 -40.90
CA ALA A 37 25.49 14.93 -40.83
C ALA A 37 25.08 14.69 -39.38
N GLN A 38 24.54 15.72 -38.73
CA GLN A 38 23.86 15.56 -37.44
C GLN A 38 22.75 14.52 -37.62
N LEU A 39 22.89 13.35 -37.00
CA LEU A 39 21.87 12.32 -37.06
C LEU A 39 20.57 12.93 -36.53
N THR A 40 19.46 12.79 -37.24
CA THR A 40 18.15 13.26 -36.77
C THR A 40 17.30 12.08 -36.31
N TRP A 41 16.45 12.30 -35.32
CA TRP A 41 15.53 11.24 -34.86
C TRP A 41 14.59 10.76 -36.00
N GLN A 42 14.30 11.61 -36.99
CA GLN A 42 13.50 11.26 -38.17
C GLN A 42 14.20 10.25 -39.08
N GLU A 43 15.53 10.25 -39.15
CA GLU A 43 16.29 9.25 -39.91
C GLU A 43 16.20 7.87 -39.27
N CYS A 44 16.27 7.80 -37.94
CA CYS A 44 16.08 6.55 -37.21
C CYS A 44 14.67 5.98 -37.41
N GLN A 45 13.64 6.84 -37.50
CA GLN A 45 12.27 6.37 -37.75
C GLN A 45 12.06 5.72 -39.12
N ARG A 46 12.91 6.02 -40.12
CA ARG A 46 12.79 5.43 -41.46
C ARG A 46 13.27 3.97 -41.50
N LEU A 47 13.98 3.49 -40.46
CA LEU A 47 14.40 2.11 -40.30
C LEU A 47 13.23 1.23 -39.81
N THR A 48 12.24 1.02 -40.68
CA THR A 48 11.01 0.29 -40.34
C THR A 48 11.11 -1.23 -40.48
N GLY A 49 12.12 -1.73 -41.21
CA GLY A 49 12.30 -3.16 -41.49
C GLY A 49 13.31 -3.89 -40.59
N ASP A 50 13.99 -3.17 -39.70
CA ASP A 50 15.02 -3.72 -38.81
C ASP A 50 15.00 -2.99 -37.46
N ASN A 51 14.42 -3.66 -36.45
CA ASN A 51 14.23 -3.08 -35.13
C ASN A 51 15.56 -2.88 -34.37
N GLU A 52 16.56 -3.72 -34.62
CA GLU A 52 17.84 -3.68 -33.93
C GLU A 52 18.69 -2.52 -34.49
N ALA A 53 18.69 -2.36 -35.82
CA ALA A 53 19.30 -1.20 -36.47
C ALA A 53 18.61 0.11 -36.07
N ARG A 54 17.28 0.09 -35.91
CA ARG A 54 16.51 1.25 -35.45
C ARG A 54 16.88 1.65 -34.03
N LEU A 55 16.97 0.69 -33.11
CA LEU A 55 17.33 0.95 -31.71
C LEU A 55 18.76 1.52 -31.61
N ALA A 56 19.73 0.88 -32.26
CA ALA A 56 21.11 1.36 -32.27
C ALA A 56 21.24 2.78 -32.85
N CYS A 57 20.40 3.13 -33.84
CA CYS A 57 20.34 4.49 -34.38
C CYS A 57 19.88 5.51 -33.32
N PHE A 58 18.81 5.21 -32.58
CA PHE A 58 18.31 6.09 -31.50
C PHE A 58 19.31 6.24 -30.35
N ASP A 59 20.03 5.18 -29.99
CA ASP A 59 21.04 5.23 -28.94
C ASP A 59 22.19 6.19 -29.29
N ARG A 60 22.67 6.14 -30.55
CA ARG A 60 23.69 7.08 -31.02
C ARG A 60 23.16 8.51 -31.10
N TRP A 61 21.92 8.70 -31.56
CA TRP A 61 21.29 10.01 -31.59
C TRP A 61 21.20 10.61 -30.18
N ALA A 62 20.80 9.82 -29.18
CA ALA A 62 20.73 10.26 -27.79
C ALA A 62 22.10 10.64 -27.21
N GLN A 63 23.16 9.88 -27.55
CA GLN A 63 24.53 10.22 -27.14
C GLN A 63 25.03 11.54 -27.74
N GLN A 64 24.51 11.97 -28.89
CA GLN A 64 24.83 13.28 -29.49
C GLN A 64 24.10 14.44 -28.80
N GLN A 65 23.09 14.18 -27.95
CA GLN A 65 22.33 15.19 -27.23
C GLN A 65 22.98 15.57 -25.88
N THR A 66 24.31 15.48 -25.73
CA THR A 66 24.99 15.96 -24.52
C THR A 66 24.66 17.45 -24.31
N LEU A 67 23.70 17.72 -23.44
CA LEU A 67 23.36 19.05 -22.98
C LEU A 67 24.61 19.63 -22.32
N PRO A 68 25.03 20.88 -22.65
CA PRO A 68 26.08 21.52 -21.89
C PRO A 68 25.64 21.56 -20.42
N ALA A 69 26.56 21.22 -19.52
CA ALA A 69 26.34 21.42 -18.09
C ALA A 69 25.91 22.88 -17.89
N ALA A 70 24.78 23.08 -17.21
CA ALA A 70 24.28 24.42 -16.93
C ALA A 70 25.38 25.22 -16.23
N ALA A 71 25.87 26.28 -16.89
CA ALA A 71 26.74 27.24 -16.25
C ALA A 71 25.90 27.97 -15.18
N VAL A 72 26.11 27.61 -13.92
CA VAL A 72 25.52 28.32 -12.78
C VAL A 72 26.13 29.73 -12.77
N PRO A 73 25.34 30.81 -12.85
CA PRO A 73 25.87 32.15 -12.71
C PRO A 73 26.52 32.31 -11.34
N ALA A 74 27.65 33.01 -11.27
CA ALA A 74 28.26 33.37 -9.99
C ALA A 74 27.25 34.16 -9.15
N ALA A 75 26.98 33.69 -7.93
CA ALA A 75 26.11 34.37 -6.99
C ALA A 75 26.70 35.75 -6.62
N PRO A 76 25.85 36.77 -6.38
CA PRO A 76 26.31 38.08 -5.90
C PRO A 76 27.03 37.95 -4.55
N PRO A 77 27.94 38.89 -4.19
CA PRO A 77 28.95 38.72 -3.13
C PRO A 77 28.43 38.59 -1.69
N VAL A 78 27.11 38.45 -1.47
CA VAL A 78 26.47 38.57 -0.15
C VAL A 78 26.09 37.22 0.47
N LEU A 79 26.50 36.09 -0.13
CA LEU A 79 26.23 34.74 0.40
C LEU A 79 27.49 33.87 0.56
N ALA A 80 28.69 34.47 0.60
CA ALA A 80 29.97 33.77 0.66
C ALA A 80 30.39 33.26 2.05
N GLU A 81 29.46 32.98 2.98
CA GLU A 81 29.79 32.51 4.34
C GLU A 81 29.21 31.15 4.74
N THR A 82 28.69 30.35 3.81
CA THR A 82 28.43 28.93 4.10
C THR A 82 29.69 28.09 3.83
N PRO A 83 30.21 27.34 4.82
CA PRO A 83 31.30 26.39 4.60
C PRO A 83 30.89 25.33 3.57
N PRO A 84 31.81 24.88 2.70
CA PRO A 84 31.51 23.81 1.75
C PRO A 84 31.17 22.51 2.52
N PRO A 85 30.25 21.68 1.98
CA PRO A 85 29.97 20.37 2.56
C PRO A 85 31.24 19.52 2.59
N THR A 86 31.40 18.75 3.67
CA THR A 86 32.54 17.84 3.86
C THR A 86 32.62 16.83 2.71
N PRO A 87 33.83 16.51 2.19
CA PRO A 87 34.00 15.51 1.15
C PRO A 87 33.45 14.15 1.58
N VAL A 88 32.63 13.55 0.72
CA VAL A 88 32.16 12.17 0.88
C VAL A 88 33.34 11.20 0.83
N ASP A 89 33.38 10.28 1.81
CA ASP A 89 34.40 9.25 1.93
C ASP A 89 34.25 8.21 0.80
N ALA A 90 35.22 8.20 -0.11
CA ALA A 90 35.27 7.29 -1.26
C ALA A 90 35.64 5.83 -0.88
N SER A 91 35.87 5.54 0.41
CA SER A 91 36.16 4.19 0.89
C SER A 91 34.92 3.36 1.24
N VAL A 92 33.73 3.98 1.26
CA VAL A 92 32.46 3.26 1.42
C VAL A 92 32.05 2.72 0.05
N PRO A 93 31.87 1.39 -0.13
CA PRO A 93 31.37 0.87 -1.38
C PRO A 93 30.01 1.47 -1.64
N ALA A 94 29.89 2.25 -2.71
CA ALA A 94 28.61 2.61 -3.27
C ALA A 94 27.99 1.32 -3.82
N THR A 95 27.32 0.54 -2.97
CA THR A 95 26.17 -0.24 -3.42
C THR A 95 25.14 0.78 -3.87
N ARG A 96 25.32 1.30 -5.09
CA ARG A 96 24.19 1.66 -5.92
C ARG A 96 23.40 0.36 -6.01
N VAL A 97 22.40 0.24 -5.15
CA VAL A 97 21.27 -0.63 -5.43
C VAL A 97 20.78 -0.13 -6.77
N VAL A 98 21.17 -0.82 -7.83
CA VAL A 98 20.41 -0.79 -9.06
C VAL A 98 19.07 -1.31 -8.61
N SER A 99 18.15 -0.38 -8.31
CA SER A 99 16.73 -0.65 -8.35
C SER A 99 16.47 -1.05 -9.79
N VAL A 100 16.71 -2.33 -10.09
CA VAL A 100 15.91 -3.01 -11.10
C VAL A 100 14.51 -2.71 -10.62
N ALA A 101 13.82 -1.83 -11.35
CA ALA A 101 12.42 -1.60 -11.12
C ALA A 101 11.77 -2.99 -11.20
N THR A 102 11.54 -3.63 -10.06
CA THR A 102 10.42 -4.53 -9.95
C THR A 102 9.25 -3.61 -10.25
N THR A 103 8.75 -3.66 -11.49
CA THR A 103 7.84 -2.65 -12.07
C THR A 103 6.55 -2.49 -11.29
N ASP A 104 6.33 -3.35 -10.30
CA ASP A 104 5.06 -3.55 -9.63
C ASP A 104 5.07 -3.08 -8.17
N GLY A 105 6.22 -2.86 -7.51
CA GLY A 105 6.33 -2.34 -6.13
C GLY A 105 5.42 -3.07 -5.13
N CYS A 106 4.51 -2.36 -4.46
CA CYS A 106 3.48 -2.95 -3.58
C CYS A 106 2.50 -3.91 -4.28
N ARG A 107 2.60 -4.13 -5.60
CA ARG A 107 1.85 -5.14 -6.38
C ARG A 107 2.70 -6.34 -6.77
N ASP A 108 3.98 -6.36 -6.43
CA ASP A 108 4.88 -7.47 -6.76
C ASP A 108 4.56 -8.72 -5.95
N ARG A 109 3.95 -9.70 -6.61
CA ARG A 109 3.44 -10.96 -6.03
C ARG A 109 4.54 -11.91 -5.55
N GLN A 110 5.81 -11.59 -5.75
CA GLN A 110 6.91 -12.33 -5.13
C GLN A 110 6.95 -12.13 -3.61
N TYR A 111 6.46 -10.98 -3.14
CA TYR A 111 6.33 -10.65 -1.72
C TYR A 111 5.00 -11.13 -1.16
N SER A 112 4.93 -11.39 0.15
CA SER A 112 3.67 -11.81 0.78
C SER A 112 2.62 -10.70 0.79
N SER A 113 1.36 -11.07 0.91
CA SER A 113 0.22 -10.15 0.92
C SER A 113 0.31 -9.14 2.07
N LEU A 114 0.83 -9.54 3.24
CA LEU A 114 1.08 -8.61 4.35
C LEU A 114 2.27 -7.67 4.08
N SER A 115 3.33 -8.16 3.42
CA SER A 115 4.48 -7.32 3.06
C SER A 115 4.09 -6.26 2.03
N ARG A 116 3.36 -6.66 0.98
CA ARG A 116 2.78 -5.74 -0.02
C ARG A 116 1.80 -4.75 0.60
N PHE A 117 0.92 -5.22 1.49
CA PHE A 117 -0.05 -4.35 2.14
C PHE A 117 0.68 -3.30 2.99
N TRP A 118 1.53 -3.66 3.94
CA TRP A 118 2.19 -2.67 4.79
C TRP A 118 3.47 -2.07 4.21
N GLU A 119 3.82 -2.43 2.97
CA GLU A 119 5.01 -2.00 2.24
C GLU A 119 6.27 -2.14 3.12
N LEU A 120 6.46 -3.36 3.65
CA LEU A 120 7.38 -3.68 4.74
C LEU A 120 8.85 -3.79 4.32
N GLU A 121 9.13 -3.74 3.02
CA GLU A 121 10.45 -3.98 2.41
C GLU A 121 10.62 -3.06 1.19
N SER A 122 11.86 -2.78 0.77
CA SER A 122 12.11 -1.85 -0.35
C SER A 122 11.48 -2.29 -1.67
N GLY A 123 11.37 -3.60 -1.92
CA GLY A 123 10.72 -4.13 -3.12
C GLY A 123 9.19 -4.05 -3.11
N THR A 124 8.59 -3.73 -1.96
CA THR A 124 7.14 -3.54 -1.80
C THR A 124 6.73 -2.08 -1.68
N ASP A 125 7.66 -1.14 -1.84
CA ASP A 125 7.39 0.28 -1.66
C ASP A 125 6.68 0.88 -2.89
N CYS A 126 5.56 1.57 -2.64
CA CYS A 126 4.81 2.35 -3.62
C CYS A 126 4.86 3.86 -3.35
N GLY A 127 5.76 4.31 -2.46
CA GLY A 127 6.02 5.72 -2.16
C GLY A 127 5.01 6.37 -1.22
N THR A 128 5.23 7.62 -0.83
CA THR A 128 4.33 8.33 0.10
C THR A 128 3.19 9.04 -0.63
N PHE A 129 2.14 9.39 0.12
CA PHE A 129 1.00 10.22 -0.31
C PHE A 129 0.06 9.64 -1.40
N GLY A 130 0.37 8.49 -1.98
CA GLY A 130 -0.58 7.73 -2.83
C GLY A 130 -1.71 7.08 -2.03
N PHE A 131 -2.92 7.01 -2.60
CA PHE A 131 -4.03 6.27 -1.99
C PHE A 131 -3.94 4.77 -2.29
N ARG A 132 -4.15 3.95 -1.26
CA ARG A 132 -4.33 2.49 -1.34
C ARG A 132 -5.67 2.10 -0.73
N GLY A 133 -6.18 0.93 -1.11
CA GLY A 133 -7.24 0.28 -0.36
C GLY A 133 -6.77 -0.07 1.07
N TYR A 134 -7.69 0.00 2.05
CA TYR A 134 -7.39 -0.37 3.43
C TYR A 134 -8.28 -1.51 3.94
N ARG A 135 -9.60 -1.31 3.98
CA ARG A 135 -10.61 -2.36 4.12
C ARG A 135 -11.39 -2.48 2.80
N PRO A 136 -12.17 -3.55 2.55
CA PRO A 136 -12.90 -3.70 1.30
C PRO A 136 -13.83 -2.51 1.01
N LEU A 137 -13.66 -1.87 -0.14
CA LEU A 137 -14.59 -0.84 -0.63
C LEU A 137 -15.78 -1.58 -1.20
N ASN A 138 -16.96 -1.41 -0.63
CA ASN A 138 -18.07 -2.31 -0.91
C ASN A 138 -19.40 -1.60 -1.06
N VAL A 139 -20.28 -2.25 -1.82
CA VAL A 139 -21.69 -1.91 -1.92
C VAL A 139 -22.45 -3.21 -1.82
N SER A 140 -23.29 -3.35 -0.79
CA SER A 140 -24.00 -4.58 -0.49
C SER A 140 -25.45 -4.30 -0.14
N LEU A 141 -26.34 -5.24 -0.47
CA LEU A 141 -27.70 -5.29 0.05
C LEU A 141 -27.74 -6.32 1.16
N GLY A 142 -28.43 -6.02 2.24
CA GLY A 142 -28.49 -6.87 3.41
C GLY A 142 -29.86 -6.97 4.03
N VAL A 143 -30.04 -8.03 4.79
CA VAL A 143 -31.23 -8.28 5.61
C VAL A 143 -30.80 -8.71 7.00
N ALA A 144 -31.36 -8.07 8.01
CA ALA A 144 -31.22 -8.46 9.41
C ALA A 144 -32.31 -9.47 9.80
N ALA A 145 -32.06 -10.26 10.86
CA ALA A 145 -33.05 -11.20 11.38
C ALA A 145 -34.33 -10.50 11.91
N HIS A 146 -34.19 -9.26 12.38
CA HIS A 146 -35.26 -8.41 12.90
C HIS A 146 -34.99 -6.96 12.51
N ASP A 147 -36.04 -6.13 12.55
CA ASP A 147 -35.93 -4.69 12.36
C ASP A 147 -34.99 -4.07 13.41
N PRO A 148 -34.27 -2.97 13.07
CA PRO A 148 -33.40 -2.29 14.02
C PRO A 148 -34.17 -1.83 15.27
N GLU A 149 -33.67 -2.16 16.45
CA GLU A 149 -34.20 -1.64 17.70
C GLU A 149 -33.88 -0.15 17.89
N THR A 150 -34.69 0.54 18.69
CA THR A 150 -34.38 1.91 19.13
C THR A 150 -32.99 1.97 19.77
N PRO A 151 -32.10 2.86 19.28
CA PRO A 151 -30.77 3.03 19.86
C PRO A 151 -30.85 3.56 21.29
N THR A 152 -30.07 2.97 22.19
CA THR A 152 -30.02 3.37 23.60
C THR A 152 -28.58 3.54 24.06
N SER A 153 -28.37 4.32 25.11
CA SER A 153 -27.07 4.42 25.79
C SER A 153 -27.33 4.77 27.27
N PRO A 154 -26.54 4.23 28.21
CA PRO A 154 -26.69 4.57 29.64
C PRO A 154 -26.37 6.05 29.94
N ALA A 155 -25.77 6.79 29.00
CA ALA A 155 -25.48 8.19 29.17
C ALA A 155 -26.76 9.06 28.99
N PRO A 156 -26.99 10.10 29.83
CA PRO A 156 -28.20 10.90 29.76
C PRO A 156 -28.44 11.52 28.39
N GLY A 157 -29.71 11.51 27.94
CA GLY A 157 -30.15 12.16 26.70
C GLY A 157 -29.71 11.45 25.41
N ARG A 158 -29.31 10.17 25.49
CA ARG A 158 -28.79 9.39 24.34
C ARG A 158 -29.66 8.19 23.97
N ASP A 159 -30.91 8.24 24.39
CA ASP A 159 -31.94 7.30 23.95
C ASP A 159 -32.65 7.88 22.73
N GLY A 160 -32.58 7.14 21.63
CA GLY A 160 -33.26 7.47 20.40
C GLY A 160 -34.78 7.41 20.57
N VAL A 161 -35.47 7.92 19.56
CA VAL A 161 -36.90 7.70 19.39
C VAL A 161 -37.12 6.54 18.45
N ASP A 162 -38.17 5.77 18.71
CA ASP A 162 -38.58 4.70 17.80
C ASP A 162 -38.88 5.26 16.40
N ARG A 163 -38.45 4.52 15.39
CA ARG A 163 -38.61 4.85 13.97
C ARG A 163 -38.93 3.55 13.26
N PRO A 164 -39.87 3.54 12.29
CA PRO A 164 -40.24 2.34 11.54
C PRO A 164 -39.15 1.97 10.51
N TYR A 165 -37.94 1.68 10.99
CA TYR A 165 -36.86 1.15 10.18
C TYR A 165 -37.14 -0.32 9.83
N GLN A 166 -36.70 -0.72 8.66
CA GLN A 166 -36.88 -2.06 8.14
C GLN A 166 -35.59 -2.87 8.31
N ALA A 167 -35.72 -4.20 8.39
CA ALA A 167 -34.61 -5.13 8.47
C ALA A 167 -33.71 -5.12 7.21
N GLN A 168 -34.23 -4.67 6.07
CA GLN A 168 -33.47 -4.56 4.82
C GLN A 168 -32.74 -3.21 4.74
N ASP A 169 -31.45 -3.27 4.45
CA ASP A 169 -30.58 -2.10 4.32
C ASP A 169 -29.59 -2.31 3.18
N MET A 170 -29.19 -1.22 2.53
CA MET A 170 -27.99 -1.18 1.70
C MET A 170 -26.81 -0.69 2.53
N ARG A 171 -25.65 -1.35 2.42
CA ARG A 171 -24.40 -0.94 3.07
C ARG A 171 -23.39 -0.48 2.05
N ILE A 172 -22.80 0.67 2.29
CA ILE A 172 -21.74 1.27 1.48
C ILE A 172 -20.51 1.41 2.37
N GLY A 173 -19.41 0.77 1.97
CA GLY A 173 -18.12 0.86 2.63
C GLY A 173 -17.11 1.60 1.76
N LEU A 174 -16.49 2.64 2.31
CA LEU A 174 -15.32 3.32 1.73
C LEU A 174 -14.16 3.16 2.69
N SER A 175 -13.01 2.71 2.23
CA SER A 175 -11.85 2.58 3.11
C SER A 175 -10.55 2.73 2.34
N LEU A 176 -9.79 3.74 2.74
CA LEU A 176 -8.53 4.10 2.10
C LEU A 176 -7.45 4.31 3.15
N ARG A 177 -6.20 4.20 2.69
CA ARG A 177 -5.03 4.59 3.46
C ARG A 177 -3.98 5.23 2.57
N THR A 178 -3.10 6.00 3.19
CA THR A 178 -1.95 6.62 2.55
C THR A 178 -0.74 6.52 3.46
N LYS A 179 0.43 6.24 2.87
CA LYS A 179 1.69 6.24 3.62
C LYS A 179 2.17 7.68 3.74
N LEU A 180 2.30 8.17 4.97
CA LEU A 180 2.73 9.54 5.27
C LEU A 180 4.24 9.67 5.35
N ALA A 181 4.90 8.68 5.96
CA ALA A 181 6.35 8.62 6.12
C ALA A 181 6.82 7.17 6.16
N GLN A 182 8.10 6.96 5.88
CA GLN A 182 8.71 5.63 5.85
C GLN A 182 10.18 5.70 6.26
N GLY A 183 10.75 4.57 6.69
CA GLY A 183 12.16 4.52 7.10
C GLY A 183 12.45 5.32 8.37
N LEU A 184 11.46 5.60 9.22
CA LEU A 184 11.62 6.44 10.41
C LEU A 184 12.56 5.78 11.44
N LEU A 185 12.41 4.47 11.64
CA LEU A 185 13.26 3.66 12.51
C LEU A 185 14.16 2.71 11.73
N THR A 186 13.79 2.31 10.51
CA THR A 186 14.59 1.35 9.73
C THR A 186 15.60 2.02 8.78
N GLY A 187 15.49 3.33 8.57
CA GLY A 187 16.37 4.06 7.64
C GLY A 187 16.31 3.48 6.23
N ASP A 188 17.48 3.23 5.66
CA ASP A 188 17.66 2.70 4.30
C ASP A 188 17.86 1.18 4.22
N ASP A 189 17.46 0.43 5.26
CA ASP A 189 17.54 -1.04 5.24
C ASP A 189 16.78 -1.61 4.02
N PRO A 190 17.44 -2.36 3.13
CA PRO A 190 16.79 -2.88 1.92
C PRO A 190 15.67 -3.88 2.24
N ASN A 191 15.78 -4.61 3.36
CA ASN A 191 14.87 -5.68 3.77
C ASN A 191 13.87 -5.24 4.84
N LYS A 192 13.92 -3.98 5.29
CA LYS A 192 13.02 -3.46 6.31
C LYS A 192 12.62 -2.03 6.02
N ARG A 193 11.33 -1.82 5.83
CA ARG A 193 10.72 -0.51 5.69
C ARG A 193 9.58 -0.40 6.68
N ASP A 194 9.77 0.42 7.71
CA ASP A 194 8.66 0.85 8.55
C ASP A 194 7.86 1.97 7.88
N GLY A 195 6.62 2.17 8.31
CA GLY A 195 5.72 3.14 7.71
C GLY A 195 4.79 3.78 8.73
N LEU A 196 4.63 5.10 8.63
CA LEU A 196 3.54 5.85 9.24
C LEU A 196 2.43 6.02 8.22
N TRP A 197 1.22 5.66 8.60
CA TRP A 197 0.05 5.60 7.74
C TRP A 197 -1.09 6.42 8.32
N PHE A 198 -1.84 7.07 7.44
CA PHE A 198 -3.17 7.56 7.74
C PHE A 198 -4.20 6.68 7.03
N GLY A 199 -5.25 6.31 7.73
CA GLY A 199 -6.38 5.55 7.22
C GLY A 199 -7.68 6.28 7.49
N TYR A 200 -8.65 6.09 6.60
CA TYR A 200 -10.01 6.53 6.80
C TYR A 200 -10.96 5.45 6.32
N THR A 201 -11.83 4.98 7.21
CA THR A 201 -12.91 4.05 6.89
C THR A 201 -14.24 4.72 7.17
N GLN A 202 -15.18 4.58 6.24
CA GLN A 202 -16.56 5.00 6.39
C GLN A 202 -17.48 3.82 6.07
N GLN A 203 -18.49 3.60 6.90
CA GLN A 203 -19.54 2.61 6.66
C GLN A 203 -20.91 3.26 6.81
N SER A 204 -21.65 3.38 5.71
CA SER A 204 -23.01 3.93 5.69
C SER A 204 -24.03 2.80 5.55
N THR A 205 -25.09 2.85 6.35
CA THR A 205 -26.24 1.94 6.25
C THR A 205 -27.48 2.74 5.84
N TRP A 206 -28.07 2.36 4.70
CA TRP A 206 -29.10 3.10 3.99
C TRP A 206 -30.38 2.29 3.87
N GLN A 207 -31.50 2.85 4.35
CA GLN A 207 -32.83 2.27 4.26
C GLN A 207 -33.41 2.46 2.85
N VAL A 208 -32.69 2.02 1.82
CA VAL A 208 -33.02 2.29 0.40
C VAL A 208 -34.39 1.74 -0.01
N PHE A 209 -34.92 0.75 0.71
CA PHE A 209 -36.23 0.14 0.48
C PHE A 209 -37.37 0.79 1.31
N ASN A 210 -37.04 1.64 2.28
CA ASN A 210 -38.03 2.20 3.20
C ASN A 210 -38.66 3.46 2.63
N GLU A 211 -39.71 3.29 1.82
CA GLU A 211 -40.43 4.40 1.20
C GLU A 211 -41.16 5.27 2.22
N GLU A 212 -41.68 4.67 3.30
CA GLU A 212 -42.41 5.37 4.37
C GLU A 212 -41.56 6.47 5.02
N LEU A 213 -40.26 6.21 5.22
CA LEU A 213 -39.32 7.19 5.78
C LEU A 213 -38.58 8.00 4.71
N SER A 214 -38.98 7.93 3.44
CA SER A 214 -38.28 8.58 2.31
C SER A 214 -36.82 8.11 2.15
N ARG A 215 -36.57 6.82 2.41
CA ARG A 215 -35.31 6.12 2.19
C ARG A 215 -34.09 6.81 2.84
N PRO A 216 -34.09 7.01 4.17
CA PRO A 216 -33.03 7.74 4.85
C PRO A 216 -31.79 6.88 5.07
N PHE A 217 -30.62 7.50 5.20
CA PHE A 217 -29.49 6.82 5.86
C PHE A 217 -29.84 6.62 7.34
N ARG A 218 -29.76 5.38 7.82
CA ARG A 218 -29.98 5.06 9.23
C ARG A 218 -28.78 5.46 10.07
N THR A 219 -27.57 5.26 9.55
CA THR A 219 -26.33 5.64 10.23
C THR A 219 -25.16 5.66 9.26
N THR A 220 -24.16 6.50 9.54
CA THR A 220 -22.84 6.48 8.89
C THR A 220 -21.77 6.51 9.97
N ASP A 221 -20.90 5.51 10.00
CA ASP A 221 -19.77 5.46 10.91
C ASP A 221 -18.51 5.96 10.20
N HIS A 222 -17.81 6.91 10.81
CA HIS A 222 -16.55 7.50 10.37
C HIS A 222 -15.41 7.03 11.28
N GLU A 223 -14.36 6.44 10.72
CA GLU A 223 -13.26 5.82 11.47
C GLU A 223 -11.89 6.22 10.89
N PRO A 224 -11.38 7.43 11.20
CA PRO A 224 -10.00 7.80 10.93
C PRO A 224 -9.00 7.08 11.85
N GLU A 225 -7.85 6.72 11.29
CA GLU A 225 -6.78 6.01 11.98
C GLU A 225 -5.41 6.59 11.63
N PHE A 226 -4.52 6.72 12.62
CA PHE A 226 -3.08 6.82 12.39
C PHE A 226 -2.43 5.51 12.82
N MET A 227 -1.62 4.90 11.95
CA MET A 227 -1.01 3.60 12.20
C MET A 227 0.47 3.66 11.91
N TYR A 228 1.27 3.11 12.80
CA TYR A 228 2.68 2.87 12.57
C TYR A 228 2.94 1.37 12.47
N SER A 229 3.48 0.92 11.34
CA SER A 229 3.79 -0.48 11.04
C SER A 229 5.30 -0.69 11.01
N TYR A 230 5.78 -1.62 11.82
CA TYR A 230 7.19 -2.00 11.90
C TYR A 230 7.41 -3.43 11.39
N PRO A 231 8.31 -3.66 10.43
CA PRO A 231 8.61 -4.99 9.89
C PRO A 231 9.26 -5.87 10.97
N THR A 232 8.53 -6.90 11.41
CA THR A 232 8.88 -7.78 12.53
C THR A 232 8.96 -9.22 12.02
N ASP A 233 9.83 -9.43 11.02
CA ASP A 233 9.92 -10.67 10.25
C ASP A 233 10.55 -11.83 11.05
N TYR A 234 9.74 -12.49 11.87
CA TYR A 234 10.15 -13.65 12.68
C TYR A 234 9.53 -14.94 12.16
N LYS A 235 10.36 -15.98 12.05
CA LYS A 235 9.89 -17.34 11.77
C LYS A 235 9.23 -17.94 13.01
N LEU A 236 8.03 -18.48 12.84
CA LEU A 236 7.23 -19.15 13.85
C LEU A 236 7.11 -20.66 13.51
N PRO A 237 6.71 -21.51 14.47
CA PRO A 237 6.49 -22.94 14.22
C PRO A 237 5.52 -23.20 13.06
N GLY A 238 5.74 -24.31 12.33
CA GLY A 238 4.86 -24.71 11.24
C GLY A 238 4.97 -23.86 9.96
N GLY A 239 6.05 -23.10 9.80
CA GLY A 239 6.32 -22.30 8.59
C GLY A 239 5.72 -20.89 8.61
N TRP A 240 4.96 -20.55 9.64
CA TRP A 240 4.38 -19.22 9.80
C TRP A 240 5.47 -18.14 9.91
N ARG A 241 5.17 -16.95 9.42
CA ARG A 241 6.03 -15.77 9.61
C ARG A 241 5.20 -14.64 10.20
N MET A 242 5.61 -14.16 11.36
CA MET A 242 5.18 -12.84 11.82
C MET A 242 5.79 -11.83 10.86
N ARG A 243 4.99 -10.96 10.26
CA ARG A 243 5.48 -10.00 9.25
C ARG A 243 5.66 -8.61 9.84
N TYR A 244 4.73 -8.18 10.68
CA TYR A 244 4.78 -6.86 11.27
C TYR A 244 4.17 -6.85 12.67
N THR A 245 4.61 -5.87 13.43
CA THR A 245 3.94 -5.36 14.62
C THR A 245 3.73 -3.87 14.44
N GLY A 246 2.85 -3.28 15.24
CA GLY A 246 2.54 -1.87 15.09
C GLY A 246 1.66 -1.35 16.19
N LEU A 247 1.45 -0.04 16.14
CA LEU A 247 0.56 0.68 17.03
C LEU A 247 -0.32 1.61 16.22
N GLY A 248 -1.49 1.94 16.73
CA GLY A 248 -2.38 2.90 16.09
C GLY A 248 -3.22 3.70 17.06
N LEU A 249 -3.62 4.87 16.58
CA LEU A 249 -4.62 5.73 17.19
C LEU A 249 -5.85 5.72 16.29
N ASN A 250 -7.02 5.61 16.88
CA ASN A 250 -8.27 5.47 16.17
C ASN A 250 -9.34 6.29 16.86
N HIS A 251 -10.05 7.07 16.07
CA HIS A 251 -11.33 7.66 16.45
C HIS A 251 -12.41 6.98 15.64
N GLN A 252 -13.55 6.70 16.25
CA GLN A 252 -14.73 6.25 15.54
C GLN A 252 -15.96 6.98 16.07
N SER A 253 -16.74 7.58 15.19
CA SER A 253 -17.99 8.26 15.53
C SER A 253 -19.01 8.08 14.42
N ASN A 254 -20.29 8.27 14.73
CA ASN A 254 -21.36 8.21 13.73
C ASN A 254 -21.77 9.59 13.16
N GLY A 255 -21.09 10.66 13.60
CA GLY A 255 -21.35 12.03 13.15
C GLY A 255 -22.76 12.55 13.43
N GLN A 256 -23.48 11.96 14.40
CA GLN A 256 -24.83 12.35 14.77
C GLN A 256 -24.84 13.25 16.01
N ASP A 257 -25.87 14.07 16.13
CA ASP A 257 -26.15 14.87 17.33
C ASP A 257 -26.91 14.01 18.37
N LEU A 258 -27.13 14.57 19.57
CA LEU A 258 -28.03 13.94 20.53
C LEU A 258 -29.46 13.80 19.97
N PRO A 259 -30.17 12.70 20.24
CA PRO A 259 -29.78 11.59 21.13
C PRO A 259 -29.00 10.44 20.45
N LEU A 260 -28.73 10.54 19.15
CA LEU A 260 -28.13 9.45 18.37
C LEU A 260 -26.60 9.49 18.35
N SER A 261 -25.96 10.50 18.94
CA SER A 261 -24.50 10.61 19.01
C SER A 261 -23.88 9.36 19.62
N ARG A 262 -22.91 8.78 18.92
CA ARG A 262 -22.05 7.71 19.41
C ARG A 262 -20.63 7.98 18.99
N SER A 263 -19.69 7.82 19.91
CA SER A 263 -18.27 7.98 19.62
C SER A 263 -17.37 7.27 20.62
N TRP A 264 -16.12 7.02 20.21
CA TRP A 264 -15.07 6.52 21.10
C TRP A 264 -13.69 6.67 20.45
N ASN A 265 -12.66 6.71 21.30
CA ASN A 265 -11.26 6.78 20.91
C ASN A 265 -10.50 5.56 21.43
N ARG A 266 -9.54 5.07 20.64
CA ARG A 266 -8.75 3.88 20.94
C ARG A 266 -7.29 4.10 20.62
N ILE A 267 -6.41 3.63 21.52
CA ILE A 267 -5.04 3.29 21.17
C ILE A 267 -4.95 1.76 21.07
N TYR A 268 -4.27 1.25 20.06
CA TYR A 268 -4.18 -0.19 19.84
C TYR A 268 -2.79 -0.65 19.45
N LEU A 269 -2.49 -1.90 19.80
CA LEU A 269 -1.39 -2.66 19.24
C LEU A 269 -1.94 -3.57 18.15
N MET A 270 -1.16 -3.78 17.10
CA MET A 270 -1.50 -4.66 16.01
C MET A 270 -0.32 -5.55 15.61
N ALA A 271 -0.63 -6.73 15.10
CA ALA A 271 0.35 -7.63 14.52
C ALA A 271 -0.29 -8.45 13.40
N GLY A 272 0.53 -8.96 12.48
CA GLY A 272 0.08 -9.84 11.42
C GLY A 272 1.10 -10.89 11.05
N ALA A 273 0.61 -12.10 10.84
CA ALA A 273 1.39 -13.25 10.40
C ALA A 273 0.74 -13.90 9.17
N ASP A 274 1.57 -14.50 8.33
CA ASP A 274 1.11 -15.27 7.17
C ASP A 274 1.80 -16.64 7.09
N LEU A 275 1.16 -17.54 6.34
CA LEU A 275 1.70 -18.83 5.92
C LEU A 275 1.51 -18.95 4.39
N ASP A 276 2.61 -18.71 3.67
CA ASP A 276 2.73 -18.83 2.21
C ASP A 276 1.58 -18.16 1.42
N ASP A 277 1.10 -17.00 1.88
CA ASP A 277 -0.07 -16.28 1.36
C ASP A 277 -1.38 -17.08 1.33
N ARG A 278 -1.40 -18.33 1.80
CA ARG A 278 -2.61 -19.14 1.87
C ARG A 278 -3.44 -18.80 3.09
N TYR A 279 -2.76 -18.51 4.20
CA TYR A 279 -3.39 -18.10 5.45
C TYR A 279 -2.79 -16.80 5.94
N ILE A 280 -3.64 -15.90 6.39
CA ILE A 280 -3.25 -14.62 6.98
C ILE A 280 -4.00 -14.48 8.30
N ILE A 281 -3.30 -14.14 9.37
CA ILE A 281 -3.89 -13.84 10.66
C ILE A 281 -3.42 -12.45 11.06
N THR A 282 -4.36 -11.56 11.36
CA THR A 282 -4.07 -10.26 11.96
C THR A 282 -4.80 -10.13 13.28
N GLY A 283 -4.16 -9.44 14.23
CA GLY A 283 -4.70 -9.22 15.56
C GLY A 283 -4.59 -7.75 15.95
N ARG A 284 -5.58 -7.27 16.70
CA ARG A 284 -5.57 -5.97 17.36
C ARG A 284 -6.01 -6.14 18.80
N ILE A 285 -5.32 -5.46 19.71
CA ILE A 285 -5.78 -5.26 21.09
C ILE A 285 -5.75 -3.77 21.37
N TRP A 286 -6.80 -3.24 21.98
CA TRP A 286 -6.94 -1.82 22.21
C TRP A 286 -7.33 -1.49 23.64
N LYS A 287 -6.99 -0.25 24.00
CA LYS A 287 -7.45 0.42 25.21
C LYS A 287 -8.23 1.65 24.78
N ARG A 288 -9.46 1.80 25.30
CA ARG A 288 -10.21 3.04 25.14
C ARG A 288 -9.53 4.19 25.86
N ILE A 289 -9.52 5.35 25.22
CA ILE A 289 -9.10 6.63 25.80
C ILE A 289 -10.29 7.59 25.79
N SER A 290 -10.28 8.62 26.64
CA SER A 290 -11.43 9.50 26.77
C SER A 290 -11.66 10.34 25.51
N GLU A 291 -12.90 10.80 25.34
CA GLU A 291 -13.28 11.69 24.23
C GLU A 291 -12.61 13.07 24.33
N SER A 292 -12.20 13.48 25.54
CA SER A 292 -11.40 14.70 25.77
C SER A 292 -9.89 14.49 25.61
N GLY A 293 -9.44 13.30 25.20
CA GLY A 293 -8.03 12.96 25.04
C GLY A 293 -7.29 12.68 26.35
N SER A 294 -7.99 12.67 27.48
CA SER A 294 -7.45 12.26 28.78
C SER A 294 -7.52 10.74 28.98
N VAL A 295 -6.72 10.20 29.90
CA VAL A 295 -6.79 8.77 30.27
C VAL A 295 -8.01 8.47 31.16
N HIS A 296 -8.63 9.51 31.71
CA HIS A 296 -9.81 9.41 32.56
C HIS A 296 -11.09 9.56 31.73
N ILE A 297 -11.90 8.51 31.71
CA ILE A 297 -13.24 8.56 31.10
C ILE A 297 -14.18 9.22 32.09
N ASP A 298 -14.77 10.35 31.71
CA ASP A 298 -15.86 11.01 32.43
C ASP A 298 -17.18 10.52 31.83
N PRO A 299 -17.94 9.64 32.52
CA PRO A 299 -19.17 9.08 31.99
C PRO A 299 -20.26 10.13 31.68
N SER A 300 -20.16 11.33 32.27
CA SER A 300 -21.12 12.42 32.01
C SER A 300 -20.89 13.10 30.65
N LYS A 301 -19.72 12.90 30.05
CA LYS A 301 -19.30 13.47 28.76
C LYS A 301 -19.00 12.40 27.72
N ASP A 302 -19.45 11.17 27.94
CA ASP A 302 -19.19 10.00 27.12
C ASP A 302 -20.50 9.56 26.44
N ASP A 303 -20.48 9.36 25.13
CA ASP A 303 -21.69 9.00 24.40
C ASP A 303 -22.19 7.58 24.65
N ASN A 304 -21.30 6.69 25.06
CA ASN A 304 -21.55 5.27 25.22
C ASN A 304 -20.53 4.68 26.20
N PRO A 305 -20.67 4.96 27.52
CA PRO A 305 -19.65 4.62 28.51
C PRO A 305 -19.45 3.10 28.68
N ASP A 306 -20.43 2.29 28.29
CA ASP A 306 -20.42 0.83 28.33
C ASP A 306 -19.98 0.16 27.01
N ILE A 307 -19.53 0.90 25.99
CA ILE A 307 -19.22 0.34 24.65
C ILE A 307 -18.21 -0.82 24.66
N GLU A 308 -17.19 -0.75 25.51
CA GLU A 308 -16.17 -1.80 25.61
C GLU A 308 -16.72 -3.11 26.22
N ASP A 309 -17.91 -3.08 26.84
CA ASP A 309 -18.54 -4.28 27.36
C ASP A 309 -19.25 -5.08 26.26
N TYR A 310 -19.47 -4.47 25.08
CA TYR A 310 -20.15 -5.08 23.94
C TYR A 310 -19.22 -5.33 22.75
N ILE A 311 -18.62 -4.27 22.18
CA ILE A 311 -17.72 -4.40 21.02
C ILE A 311 -16.40 -5.06 21.45
N GLY A 312 -15.95 -4.71 22.65
CA GLY A 312 -14.85 -5.36 23.32
C GLY A 312 -13.52 -4.63 23.26
N ARG A 313 -12.43 -5.41 23.38
CA ARG A 313 -11.04 -4.94 23.57
C ARG A 313 -10.04 -5.59 22.62
N ALA A 314 -10.46 -6.60 21.88
CA ALA A 314 -9.61 -7.30 20.93
C ALA A 314 -10.39 -7.72 19.69
N GLU A 315 -9.67 -7.77 18.57
CA GLU A 315 -10.11 -8.27 17.28
C GLU A 315 -9.06 -9.23 16.74
N VAL A 316 -9.49 -10.37 16.23
CA VAL A 316 -8.65 -11.29 15.45
C VAL A 316 -9.34 -11.52 14.12
N LYS A 317 -8.60 -11.34 13.02
CA LYS A 317 -9.05 -11.66 11.67
C LYS A 317 -8.20 -12.78 11.09
N GLY A 318 -8.85 -13.83 10.64
CA GLY A 318 -8.25 -14.90 9.85
C GLY A 318 -8.75 -14.83 8.42
N ILE A 319 -7.85 -15.01 7.45
CA ILE A 319 -8.15 -15.08 6.03
C ILE A 319 -7.56 -16.38 5.49
N TRP A 320 -8.35 -17.11 4.73
CA TRP A 320 -7.94 -18.28 3.97
C TRP A 320 -8.16 -18.04 2.48
N ASN A 321 -7.07 -17.96 1.73
CA ASN A 321 -7.09 -17.96 0.28
C ASN A 321 -7.25 -19.41 -0.19
N PHE A 322 -8.50 -19.87 -0.26
CA PHE A 322 -8.86 -21.25 -0.63
C PHE A 322 -8.30 -21.63 -2.00
N ASN A 323 -8.42 -20.71 -2.96
CA ASN A 323 -7.77 -20.77 -4.26
C ASN A 323 -7.61 -19.34 -4.81
N ARG A 324 -7.11 -19.23 -6.04
CA ARG A 324 -6.88 -17.94 -6.71
C ARG A 324 -8.13 -17.04 -6.78
N ASP A 325 -9.31 -17.63 -6.83
CA ASP A 325 -10.56 -16.92 -7.04
C ASP A 325 -11.39 -16.77 -5.77
N ASN A 326 -11.12 -17.52 -4.70
CA ASN A 326 -11.98 -17.59 -3.52
C ASN A 326 -11.18 -17.34 -2.24
N GLN A 327 -11.65 -16.37 -1.47
CA GLN A 327 -11.13 -16.02 -0.15
C GLN A 327 -12.24 -16.14 0.88
N LEU A 328 -11.92 -16.79 2.00
CA LEU A 328 -12.79 -16.90 3.17
C LEU A 328 -12.18 -16.10 4.31
N GLY A 329 -12.99 -15.29 4.98
CA GLY A 329 -12.59 -14.46 6.10
C GLY A 329 -13.42 -14.75 7.34
N VAL A 330 -12.78 -14.72 8.50
CA VAL A 330 -13.44 -14.68 9.80
C VAL A 330 -12.86 -13.54 10.61
N THR A 331 -13.70 -12.67 11.13
CA THR A 331 -13.31 -11.64 12.10
C THR A 331 -14.05 -11.90 13.40
N VAL A 332 -13.32 -12.00 14.51
CA VAL A 332 -13.87 -12.17 15.85
C VAL A 332 -13.49 -10.99 16.70
N ARG A 333 -14.47 -10.37 17.34
CA ARG A 333 -14.27 -9.37 18.40
C ARG A 333 -14.73 -9.92 19.72
N ASN A 334 -14.01 -9.58 20.80
CA ASN A 334 -14.38 -10.02 22.14
C ASN A 334 -14.04 -8.96 23.19
N ASN A 335 -14.85 -8.89 24.25
CA ASN A 335 -14.68 -7.97 25.35
C ASN A 335 -13.63 -8.36 26.39
N LEU A 336 -13.10 -9.59 26.31
CA LEU A 336 -12.12 -10.16 27.23
C LEU A 336 -12.61 -10.11 28.69
N ARG A 337 -13.92 -10.25 28.89
CA ARG A 337 -14.57 -10.37 30.20
C ARG A 337 -15.32 -11.68 30.29
N ALA A 338 -15.70 -12.08 31.51
CA ALA A 338 -16.49 -13.29 31.76
C ALA A 338 -17.84 -13.31 31.00
N SER A 339 -18.41 -12.15 30.66
CA SER A 339 -19.64 -12.08 29.87
C SER A 339 -19.46 -12.52 28.42
N GLY A 340 -18.23 -12.54 27.90
CA GLY A 340 -17.91 -13.06 26.57
C GLY A 340 -18.58 -12.33 25.40
N LYS A 341 -19.15 -11.13 25.62
CA LYS A 341 -19.79 -10.35 24.56
C LYS A 341 -18.77 -9.94 23.50
N GLY A 342 -19.26 -9.83 22.27
CA GLY A 342 -18.46 -9.55 21.10
C GLY A 342 -19.24 -9.83 19.84
N SER A 343 -18.53 -10.11 18.75
CA SER A 343 -19.13 -10.47 17.47
C SER A 343 -18.26 -11.40 16.66
N ILE A 344 -18.90 -12.09 15.74
CA ILE A 344 -18.26 -12.85 14.67
C ILE A 344 -18.79 -12.33 13.33
N ARG A 345 -17.89 -12.19 12.38
CA ARG A 345 -18.19 -11.87 10.99
C ARG A 345 -17.53 -12.90 10.09
N LEU A 346 -18.33 -13.51 9.23
CA LEU A 346 -17.88 -14.43 8.19
C LEU A 346 -17.98 -13.71 6.85
N GLU A 347 -16.95 -13.82 6.04
CA GLU A 347 -16.86 -13.18 4.72
C GLU A 347 -16.46 -14.22 3.67
N TRP A 348 -17.09 -14.17 2.51
CA TRP A 348 -16.65 -14.89 1.31
C TRP A 348 -16.52 -13.90 0.16
N LEU A 349 -15.32 -13.85 -0.40
CA LEU A 349 -14.98 -13.00 -1.55
C LEU A 349 -14.63 -13.91 -2.72
N LYS A 350 -15.34 -13.71 -3.85
CA LYS A 350 -15.07 -14.42 -5.10
C LYS A 350 -14.65 -13.45 -6.21
N ALA A 351 -13.52 -13.71 -6.86
CA ALA A 351 -13.05 -12.96 -8.02
C ALA A 351 -14.09 -12.90 -9.14
N ILE A 352 -14.33 -11.69 -9.65
CA ILE A 352 -15.10 -11.46 -10.88
C ILE A 352 -14.09 -11.05 -11.97
N GLY A 353 -13.92 -11.92 -12.95
CA GLY A 353 -12.87 -11.81 -13.97
C GLY A 353 -11.54 -12.36 -13.49
N ASP A 354 -10.46 -12.05 -14.21
CA ASP A 354 -9.11 -12.48 -13.85
C ASP A 354 -8.59 -11.68 -12.63
N PRO A 355 -8.33 -12.31 -11.46
CA PRO A 355 -7.81 -11.61 -10.29
C PRO A 355 -6.36 -11.10 -10.44
N ALA A 356 -5.68 -11.39 -11.56
CA ALA A 356 -4.44 -10.71 -11.93
C ALA A 356 -4.66 -9.31 -12.54
N ARG A 357 -5.88 -9.01 -12.99
CA ARG A 357 -6.21 -7.75 -13.69
C ARG A 357 -7.40 -7.03 -13.09
N SER A 358 -8.21 -7.71 -12.29
CA SER A 358 -9.43 -7.21 -11.68
C SER A 358 -9.37 -7.29 -10.16
N ASN A 359 -9.69 -6.17 -9.52
CA ASN A 359 -9.85 -6.06 -8.06
C ASN A 359 -11.32 -6.26 -7.62
N LEU A 360 -12.22 -6.53 -8.56
CA LEU A 360 -13.64 -6.72 -8.29
C LEU A 360 -13.90 -8.12 -7.72
N ARG A 361 -14.67 -8.16 -6.63
CA ARG A 361 -15.12 -9.37 -5.95
C ARG A 361 -16.63 -9.36 -5.79
N PHE A 362 -17.26 -10.50 -5.99
CA PHE A 362 -18.53 -10.80 -5.35
C PHE A 362 -18.26 -10.98 -3.86
N HIS A 363 -19.05 -10.35 -3.00
CA HIS A 363 -18.83 -10.34 -1.56
C HIS A 363 -20.08 -10.76 -0.82
N THR A 364 -19.99 -11.82 -0.03
CA THR A 364 -21.03 -12.26 0.90
C THR A 364 -20.52 -12.13 2.32
N GLN A 365 -21.35 -11.58 3.21
CA GLN A 365 -21.02 -11.39 4.62
C GLN A 365 -22.15 -11.90 5.52
N LEU A 366 -21.81 -12.58 6.60
CA LEU A 366 -22.72 -12.87 7.72
C LEU A 366 -22.13 -12.31 9.00
N PHE A 367 -22.84 -11.41 9.64
CA PHE A 367 -22.50 -10.84 10.94
C PHE A 367 -23.41 -11.41 12.03
N TYR A 368 -22.84 -11.73 13.19
CA TYR A 368 -23.58 -12.10 14.39
C TYR A 368 -22.91 -11.52 15.64
N GLY A 369 -23.68 -10.83 16.49
CA GLY A 369 -23.21 -10.31 17.78
C GLY A 369 -23.45 -8.80 17.93
N TYR A 370 -22.55 -8.13 18.64
CA TYR A 370 -22.65 -6.71 18.99
C TYR A 370 -21.75 -5.82 18.13
N GLY A 371 -22.19 -4.58 17.88
CA GLY A 371 -21.39 -3.59 17.12
C GLY A 371 -21.34 -3.84 15.62
N ASP A 372 -22.46 -4.20 14.99
CA ASP A 372 -22.58 -4.21 13.53
C ASP A 372 -22.38 -2.80 12.94
N THR A 373 -23.00 -1.82 13.59
CA THR A 373 -22.83 -0.37 13.41
C THR A 373 -22.65 0.28 14.78
N LEU A 374 -22.06 1.48 14.84
CA LEU A 374 -21.81 2.15 16.12
C LEU A 374 -23.11 2.50 16.87
N ILE A 375 -24.15 2.89 16.14
CA ILE A 375 -25.47 3.17 16.73
C ILE A 375 -26.11 1.95 17.40
N ASP A 376 -25.75 0.74 16.95
CA ASP A 376 -26.26 -0.55 17.43
C ASP A 376 -25.24 -1.26 18.33
N TYR A 377 -24.27 -0.55 18.92
CA TYR A 377 -23.15 -1.17 19.64
C TYR A 377 -23.59 -2.11 20.77
N ASN A 378 -24.68 -1.79 21.46
CA ASN A 378 -25.24 -2.57 22.56
C ASN A 378 -26.41 -3.47 22.15
N LYS A 379 -26.71 -3.56 20.85
CA LYS A 379 -27.76 -4.41 20.28
C LYS A 379 -27.16 -5.64 19.63
N LYS A 380 -27.75 -6.81 19.90
CA LYS A 380 -27.28 -8.07 19.32
C LYS A 380 -27.98 -8.28 17.98
N ARG A 381 -27.22 -8.33 16.90
CA ARG A 381 -27.75 -8.42 15.54
C ARG A 381 -27.27 -9.68 14.83
N THR A 382 -28.09 -10.15 13.90
CA THR A 382 -27.70 -11.12 12.88
C THR A 382 -28.00 -10.47 11.53
N VAL A 383 -26.98 -10.27 10.69
CA VAL A 383 -27.13 -9.53 9.43
C VAL A 383 -26.43 -10.28 8.32
N PHE A 384 -27.17 -10.62 7.28
CA PHE A 384 -26.66 -11.24 6.06
C PHE A 384 -26.58 -10.20 4.96
N MET A 385 -25.47 -10.12 4.24
CA MET A 385 -25.25 -9.16 3.15
C MET A 385 -24.65 -9.84 1.93
N VAL A 386 -25.05 -9.36 0.76
CA VAL A 386 -24.52 -9.76 -0.55
C VAL A 386 -24.29 -8.52 -1.38
N GLY A 387 -23.14 -8.46 -2.04
CA GLY A 387 -22.75 -7.28 -2.79
C GLY A 387 -21.50 -7.46 -3.63
N LEU A 388 -20.93 -6.32 -3.98
CA LEU A 388 -19.67 -6.21 -4.71
C LEU A 388 -18.64 -5.52 -3.82
N SER A 389 -17.37 -5.86 -4.01
CA SER A 389 -16.26 -5.22 -3.33
C SER A 389 -15.07 -5.04 -4.24
N LEU A 390 -14.40 -3.89 -4.10
CA LEU A 390 -13.06 -3.68 -4.59
C LEU A 390 -12.09 -3.95 -3.45
N VAL A 391 -11.14 -4.83 -3.71
CA VAL A 391 -10.07 -5.19 -2.79
C VAL A 391 -8.75 -4.89 -3.47
N ASP A 392 -7.90 -4.15 -2.77
CA ASP A 392 -6.56 -3.82 -3.25
C ASP A 392 -5.60 -4.81 -2.58
N PHE A 393 -5.03 -5.76 -3.34
CA PHE A 393 -4.02 -6.70 -2.82
C PHE A 393 -2.99 -7.19 -3.84
#